data_AF-A0A0G0YNA6-F1
#
_entry.id   AF-A0A0G0YNA6-F1
#
_cell.length_a   1.000
_cell.length_b   1.000
_cell.length_c   1.000
_cell.angle_alpha   90.00
_cell.angle_beta   90.00
_cell.angle_gamma   90.00
#
_symmetry.space_group_name_H-M   'P 1'
#
loop_
_entity.id
_entity.type
_entity.pdbx_description
1 polymer ?
#
loop_
_entity_poly.entity_id
_entity_poly.type
_entity_poly.pdbx_seq_one_letter_code
_entity_poly.pdbx_strand_id
1 'polypeptide(L)'
;MRTSTKIKKGHSVNIEKILSRYSHTQDRYIGDYDELELVVEDLKQQGLRVVLTQGVYDLLHVGHAKYLEKALTYGDVLIVGVDTDEFTRVRKGPNRPVVPFQERINMLAHLRHVTILTQRDVGVEIGELIRVVRPHVLVTSLSTKDFPKKDVLAYKKYCEEIVTLPQQAPTSTTARIRFFTIEGADELARELTQKIPEVVLHTLNNFRKPE
;
A
#
# COMPACT_ATOMS: atom_id res chain seq x y z
N MET A 1 -25.78 -27.49 27.68
CA MET A 1 -26.43 -26.99 26.46
C MET A 1 -26.18 -25.50 26.30
N ARG A 2 -25.15 -25.12 25.54
CA ARG A 2 -24.93 -23.79 24.93
C ARG A 2 -24.14 -24.06 23.65
N THR A 3 -24.90 -24.38 22.60
CA THR A 3 -25.07 -23.56 21.39
C THR A 3 -23.92 -23.75 20.41
N SER A 4 -24.15 -24.68 19.48
CA SER A 4 -23.43 -24.84 18.23
C SER A 4 -23.22 -23.50 17.54
N THR A 5 -21.97 -23.06 17.45
CA THR A 5 -21.59 -21.98 16.56
C THR A 5 -21.72 -22.51 15.13
N LYS A 6 -22.80 -22.11 14.47
CA LYS A 6 -23.03 -22.31 13.04
C LYS A 6 -21.81 -21.79 12.28
N ILE A 7 -21.09 -22.70 11.63
CA ILE A 7 -20.12 -22.41 10.58
C ILE A 7 -20.89 -21.61 9.52
N LYS A 8 -20.61 -20.30 9.42
CA LYS A 8 -21.13 -19.48 8.33
C LYS A 8 -20.49 -19.99 7.04
N LYS A 9 -21.30 -20.59 6.16
CA LYS A 9 -20.93 -20.90 4.78
C LYS A 9 -20.69 -19.59 4.01
N GLY A 10 -19.50 -19.42 3.46
CA GLY A 10 -19.21 -18.44 2.42
C GLY A 10 -17.73 -18.07 2.36
N HIS A 11 -16.96 -18.83 1.57
CA HIS A 11 -15.50 -18.77 1.36
C HIS A 11 -14.66 -19.50 2.43
N SER A 12 -14.53 -20.82 2.28
CA SER A 12 -13.38 -21.51 2.86
C SER A 12 -12.16 -21.11 2.04
N VAL A 13 -11.39 -20.13 2.52
CA VAL A 13 -10.11 -19.77 1.90
C VAL A 13 -9.25 -21.03 1.82
N ASN A 14 -8.86 -21.40 0.61
CA ASN A 14 -8.05 -22.58 0.38
C ASN A 14 -6.57 -22.15 0.40
N ILE A 15 -5.85 -22.56 1.45
CA ILE A 15 -4.43 -22.20 1.63
C ILE A 15 -3.54 -22.82 0.56
N GLU A 16 -3.82 -24.05 0.13
CA GLU A 16 -3.11 -24.65 -1.00
C GLU A 16 -3.28 -23.80 -2.26
N LYS A 17 -4.47 -23.23 -2.46
CA LYS A 17 -4.75 -22.31 -3.58
C LYS A 17 -4.02 -20.98 -3.42
N ILE A 18 -3.94 -20.41 -2.22
CA ILE A 18 -3.14 -19.19 -1.95
C ILE A 18 -1.66 -19.42 -2.27
N LEU A 19 -1.10 -20.52 -1.78
CA LEU A 19 0.33 -20.84 -1.89
C LEU A 19 0.69 -21.43 -3.26
N SER A 20 -0.30 -21.77 -4.07
CA SER A 20 -0.11 -22.27 -5.43
C SER A 20 0.60 -21.25 -6.31
N ARG A 21 1.46 -21.75 -7.20
CA ARG A 21 2.08 -20.98 -8.28
C ARG A 21 1.06 -20.39 -9.26
N TYR A 22 -0.14 -20.96 -9.33
CA TYR A 22 -1.22 -20.53 -10.20
C TYR A 22 -2.30 -19.73 -9.46
N SER A 23 -1.99 -19.24 -8.25
CA SER A 23 -2.87 -18.36 -7.49
C SER A 23 -3.14 -17.06 -8.24
N HIS A 24 -4.39 -16.61 -8.21
CA HIS A 24 -4.80 -15.32 -8.75
C HIS A 24 -5.04 -14.29 -7.64
N THR A 25 -5.24 -13.03 -8.00
CA THR A 25 -5.52 -11.96 -7.04
C THR A 25 -6.67 -12.30 -6.10
N GLN A 26 -7.78 -12.83 -6.64
CA GLN A 26 -8.96 -13.20 -5.85
C GLN A 26 -8.72 -14.33 -4.84
N ASP A 27 -7.68 -15.14 -5.06
CA ASP A 27 -7.32 -16.21 -4.13
C ASP A 27 -6.50 -15.67 -2.97
N ARG A 28 -5.73 -14.59 -3.22
CA ARG A 28 -4.73 -14.03 -2.31
C ARG A 28 -5.18 -12.75 -1.61
N TYR A 29 -6.26 -12.14 -2.07
CA TYR A 29 -6.87 -10.98 -1.43
C TYR A 29 -7.91 -11.40 -0.41
N ILE A 30 -7.68 -11.04 0.85
CA ILE A 30 -8.58 -11.30 1.97
C ILE A 30 -8.94 -9.95 2.57
N GLY A 31 -10.17 -9.51 2.35
CA GLY A 31 -10.65 -8.19 2.79
C GLY A 31 -11.27 -8.18 4.19
N ASP A 32 -11.67 -9.35 4.68
CA ASP A 32 -12.31 -9.55 5.98
C ASP A 32 -11.27 -10.01 7.02
N TYR A 33 -11.24 -9.35 8.18
CA TYR A 33 -10.22 -9.63 9.19
C TYR A 33 -10.49 -10.91 9.98
N ASP A 34 -11.75 -11.33 10.14
CA ASP A 34 -12.07 -12.61 10.80
C ASP A 34 -11.60 -13.77 9.90
N GLU A 35 -11.84 -13.67 8.59
CA GLU A 35 -11.33 -14.63 7.60
C GLU A 35 -9.79 -14.64 7.56
N LEU A 36 -9.16 -13.46 7.61
CA LEU A 36 -7.70 -13.33 7.65
C LEU A 36 -7.09 -13.98 8.90
N GLU A 37 -7.70 -13.79 10.08
CA GLU A 37 -7.24 -14.40 11.33
C GLU A 37 -7.20 -15.93 11.21
N LEU A 38 -8.28 -16.54 10.71
CA LEU A 38 -8.37 -17.98 10.50
C LEU A 38 -7.29 -18.50 9.54
N VAL A 39 -7.04 -17.80 8.43
CA VAL A 39 -5.99 -18.17 7.47
C VAL A 39 -4.61 -18.08 8.10
N VAL A 40 -4.36 -17.02 8.87
CA VAL A 40 -3.07 -16.83 9.55
C VAL A 40 -2.83 -17.89 10.61
N GLU A 41 -3.87 -18.28 11.36
CA GLU A 41 -3.79 -19.37 12.32
C GLU A 41 -3.44 -20.70 11.66
N ASP A 42 -4.08 -21.05 10.54
CA ASP A 42 -3.80 -22.30 9.83
C ASP A 42 -2.38 -22.29 9.22
N LEU A 43 -1.93 -21.18 8.62
CA LEU A 43 -0.54 -21.04 8.15
C LEU A 43 0.48 -21.26 9.28
N LYS A 44 0.20 -20.74 10.47
CA LYS A 44 1.04 -20.93 11.66
C LYS A 44 1.02 -22.38 12.15
N GLN A 45 -0.14 -23.03 12.13
CA GLN A 45 -0.27 -24.45 12.49
C GLN A 45 0.50 -25.37 11.54
N GLN A 46 0.61 -24.98 10.26
CA GLN A 46 1.47 -25.63 9.28
C GLN A 46 2.97 -25.32 9.46
N GLY A 47 3.34 -24.52 10.46
CA GLY A 47 4.72 -24.16 10.77
C GLY A 47 5.30 -23.04 9.90
N LEU A 48 4.49 -22.34 9.12
CA LEU A 48 4.96 -21.25 8.25
C LEU A 48 5.18 -19.95 9.03
N ARG A 49 6.33 -19.33 8.82
CA ARG A 49 6.69 -18.05 9.43
C ARG A 49 6.03 -16.89 8.70
N VAL A 50 4.91 -16.42 9.24
CA VAL A 50 4.17 -15.23 8.78
C VAL A 50 4.91 -13.92 9.04
N VAL A 51 5.13 -13.15 7.98
CA VAL A 51 5.66 -11.78 7.98
C VAL A 51 4.54 -10.81 7.60
N LEU A 52 4.47 -9.68 8.30
CA LEU A 52 3.53 -8.60 7.98
C LEU A 52 4.28 -7.33 7.61
N THR A 53 3.81 -6.66 6.56
CA THR A 53 4.15 -5.27 6.30
C THR A 53 2.94 -4.49 5.79
N GLN A 54 3.01 -3.17 5.83
CA GLN A 54 1.86 -2.32 5.53
C GLN A 54 2.28 -1.03 4.82
N GLY A 55 1.40 -0.49 3.98
CA GLY A 55 1.64 0.79 3.32
C GLY A 55 0.62 1.12 2.23
N VAL A 56 0.88 2.23 1.55
CA VAL A 56 0.02 2.70 0.45
C VAL A 56 0.39 2.02 -0.88
N TYR A 57 1.67 1.81 -1.16
CA TYR A 57 2.16 1.22 -2.42
C TYR A 57 1.70 1.95 -3.69
N ASP A 58 1.55 3.27 -3.61
CA ASP A 58 1.11 4.10 -4.73
C ASP A 58 2.22 4.36 -5.76
N LEU A 59 1.85 4.48 -7.04
CA LEU A 59 2.76 4.52 -8.21
C LEU A 59 3.91 3.51 -8.08
N LEU A 60 3.54 2.23 -7.98
CA LEU A 60 4.46 1.11 -7.74
C LEU A 60 5.76 1.24 -8.55
N HIS A 61 6.89 1.03 -7.88
CA HIS A 61 8.22 1.21 -8.45
C HIS A 61 9.20 0.21 -7.83
N VAL A 62 10.42 0.15 -8.37
CA VAL A 62 11.47 -0.82 -7.94
C VAL A 62 11.76 -0.78 -6.44
N GLY A 63 11.70 0.39 -5.81
CA GLY A 63 11.83 0.51 -4.35
C GLY A 63 10.80 -0.33 -3.57
N HIS A 64 9.53 -0.35 -3.98
CA HIS A 64 8.51 -1.21 -3.36
C HIS A 64 8.80 -2.69 -3.62
N ALA A 65 9.17 -3.05 -4.86
CA ALA A 65 9.47 -4.43 -5.21
C ALA A 65 10.63 -5.01 -4.39
N LYS A 66 11.74 -4.27 -4.29
CA LYS A 66 12.91 -4.65 -3.47
C LYS A 66 12.60 -4.68 -1.98
N TYR A 67 11.76 -3.76 -1.50
CA TYR A 67 11.30 -3.76 -0.12
C TYR A 67 10.49 -5.01 0.23
N LEU A 68 9.54 -5.39 -0.62
CA LEU A 68 8.72 -6.59 -0.42
C LEU A 68 9.53 -7.88 -0.57
N GLU A 69 10.47 -7.92 -1.53
CA GLU A 69 11.46 -9.00 -1.65
C GLU A 69 12.26 -9.17 -0.35
N LYS A 70 12.81 -8.07 0.18
CA LYS A 70 13.58 -8.10 1.43
C LYS A 70 12.70 -8.48 2.63
N ALA A 71 11.46 -7.99 2.68
CA ALA A 71 10.53 -8.32 3.75
C ALA A 71 10.24 -9.83 3.82
N LEU A 72 10.03 -10.48 2.67
CA LEU A 72 9.79 -11.92 2.63
C LEU A 72 10.98 -12.73 3.16
N THR A 73 12.23 -12.24 3.07
CA THR A 73 13.41 -12.98 3.59
C THR A 73 13.39 -13.27 5.10
N TYR A 74 12.44 -12.69 5.84
CA TYR A 74 12.26 -12.91 7.27
C TYR A 74 11.22 -13.99 7.62
N GLY A 75 10.66 -14.69 6.62
CA GLY A 75 9.75 -15.80 6.81
C GLY A 75 9.33 -16.47 5.50
N ASP A 76 8.18 -17.13 5.53
CA ASP A 76 7.68 -17.95 4.41
C ASP A 76 6.48 -17.31 3.70
N VAL A 77 5.71 -16.52 4.43
CA VAL A 77 4.48 -15.89 3.95
C VAL A 77 4.54 -14.40 4.21
N LEU A 78 4.44 -13.57 3.17
CA LEU A 78 4.34 -12.12 3.32
C LEU A 78 2.90 -11.67 3.16
N ILE A 79 2.35 -11.14 4.24
CA ILE A 79 1.06 -10.46 4.28
C ILE A 79 1.30 -8.96 4.10
N VAL A 80 0.62 -8.36 3.13
CA VAL A 80 0.74 -6.94 2.81
C VAL A 80 -0.59 -6.23 3.06
N GLY A 81 -0.61 -5.39 4.10
CA GLY A 81 -1.72 -4.48 4.37
C GLY A 81 -1.65 -3.24 3.50
N VAL A 82 -2.68 -3.03 2.68
CA VAL A 82 -2.74 -1.94 1.70
C VAL A 82 -3.78 -0.91 2.14
N ASP A 83 -3.33 0.32 2.33
CA ASP A 83 -4.21 1.43 2.74
C ASP A 83 -5.25 1.71 1.64
N THR A 84 -6.54 1.83 2.00
CA THR A 84 -7.61 2.27 1.08
C THR A 84 -7.38 3.70 0.59
N ASP A 85 -8.10 4.12 -0.44
CA ASP A 85 -7.93 5.45 -1.00
C ASP A 85 -8.37 6.53 0.01
N GLU A 86 -9.47 6.27 0.71
CA GLU A 86 -10.01 7.09 1.79
C GLU A 86 -9.02 7.21 2.95
N PHE A 87 -8.48 6.07 3.42
CA PHE A 87 -7.53 6.06 4.52
C PHE A 87 -6.22 6.77 4.18
N THR A 88 -5.78 6.62 2.93
CA THR A 88 -4.62 7.34 2.41
C THR A 88 -4.88 8.85 2.32
N ARG A 89 -6.07 9.28 1.85
CA ARG A 89 -6.45 10.69 1.76
C ARG A 89 -6.44 11.37 3.12
N VAL A 90 -6.99 10.72 4.15
CA VAL A 90 -6.99 11.22 5.53
C VAL A 90 -5.57 11.43 6.05
N ARG A 91 -4.65 10.52 5.74
CA ARG A 91 -3.28 10.56 6.29
C ARG A 91 -2.29 11.40 5.49
N LYS A 92 -2.42 11.45 4.16
CA LYS A 92 -1.44 12.05 3.25
C LYS A 92 -1.99 13.22 2.44
N GLY A 93 -3.27 13.55 2.61
CA GLY A 93 -3.95 14.66 1.94
C GLY A 93 -4.77 14.23 0.73
N PRO A 94 -5.65 15.12 0.20
CA PRO A 94 -6.69 14.77 -0.76
C PRO A 94 -6.15 14.28 -2.12
N ASN A 95 -4.94 14.67 -2.49
CA ASN A 95 -4.32 14.31 -3.78
C ASN A 95 -3.60 12.94 -3.75
N ARG A 96 -3.81 12.14 -2.70
CA ARG A 96 -3.14 10.85 -2.49
C ARG A 96 -4.19 9.81 -2.09
N PRO A 97 -4.17 8.59 -2.66
CA PRO A 97 -3.22 8.09 -3.65
C PRO A 97 -3.55 8.58 -5.07
N VAL A 98 -2.61 8.42 -6.00
CA VAL A 98 -2.85 8.67 -7.43
C VAL A 98 -3.46 7.44 -8.09
N VAL A 99 -2.95 6.25 -7.77
CA VAL A 99 -3.46 4.98 -8.30
C VAL A 99 -4.57 4.45 -7.38
N PRO A 100 -5.77 4.14 -7.92
CA PRO A 100 -6.88 3.60 -7.13
C PRO A 100 -6.53 2.31 -6.38
N PHE A 101 -7.19 2.08 -5.26
CA PHE A 101 -6.95 0.93 -4.38
C PHE A 101 -6.96 -0.41 -5.13
N GLN A 102 -7.99 -0.65 -5.96
CA GLN A 102 -8.14 -1.91 -6.68
C GLN A 102 -6.98 -2.17 -7.66
N GLU A 103 -6.50 -1.12 -8.33
CA GLU A 103 -5.34 -1.22 -9.22
C GLU A 103 -4.07 -1.54 -8.44
N ARG A 104 -3.86 -0.91 -7.27
CA ARG A 104 -2.70 -1.20 -6.40
C ARG A 104 -2.72 -2.66 -5.91
N ILE A 105 -3.86 -3.18 -5.47
CA ILE A 105 -4.04 -4.58 -5.09
C ILE A 105 -3.68 -5.51 -6.25
N ASN A 106 -4.23 -5.25 -7.44
CA ASN A 106 -3.96 -6.07 -8.62
C ASN A 106 -2.46 -6.05 -9.00
N MET A 107 -1.82 -4.88 -8.99
CA MET A 107 -0.39 -4.77 -9.29
C MET A 107 0.48 -5.52 -8.26
N LEU A 108 0.17 -5.38 -6.97
CA LEU A 108 0.89 -6.06 -5.90
C LEU A 108 0.74 -7.58 -5.98
N ALA A 109 -0.42 -8.10 -6.39
CA ALA A 109 -0.64 -9.53 -6.55
C ALA A 109 0.32 -10.17 -7.57
N HIS A 110 0.79 -9.41 -8.55
CA HIS A 110 1.76 -9.90 -9.54
C HIS A 110 3.21 -9.87 -9.05
N LEU A 111 3.48 -9.31 -7.87
CA LEU A 111 4.80 -9.39 -7.25
C LEU A 111 4.98 -10.76 -6.60
N ARG A 112 5.98 -11.51 -7.08
CA ARG A 112 6.32 -12.86 -6.59
C ARG A 112 6.43 -12.96 -5.07
N HIS A 113 6.92 -11.91 -4.42
CA HIS A 113 7.23 -11.91 -2.99
C HIS A 113 6.03 -11.57 -2.09
N VAL A 114 4.91 -11.15 -2.66
CA VAL A 114 3.67 -10.91 -1.90
C VAL A 114 2.92 -12.24 -1.82
N THR A 115 2.44 -12.66 -0.66
CA THR A 115 1.67 -13.90 -0.54
C THR A 115 0.19 -13.60 -0.37
N ILE A 116 -0.16 -12.77 0.63
CA ILE A 116 -1.54 -12.37 0.92
C ILE A 116 -1.64 -10.85 0.88
N LEU A 117 -2.74 -10.34 0.35
CA LEU A 117 -3.10 -8.93 0.35
C LEU A 117 -4.32 -8.73 1.23
N THR A 118 -4.31 -7.68 2.02
CA THR A 118 -5.47 -7.25 2.81
C THR A 118 -5.60 -5.74 2.75
N GLN A 119 -6.82 -5.24 2.95
CA GLN A 119 -7.06 -3.81 3.02
C GLN A 119 -6.80 -3.26 4.42
N ARG A 120 -6.58 -1.95 4.51
CA ARG A 120 -6.60 -1.16 5.73
C ARG A 120 -7.47 0.07 5.50
N ASP A 121 -8.59 0.15 6.19
CA ASP A 121 -9.60 1.16 5.93
C ASP A 121 -9.73 2.22 7.04
N VAL A 122 -10.48 3.28 6.75
CA VAL A 122 -10.83 4.33 7.70
C VAL A 122 -11.62 3.73 8.86
N GLY A 123 -11.34 4.20 10.09
CA GLY A 123 -11.99 3.70 11.30
C GLY A 123 -11.30 2.48 11.92
N VAL A 124 -10.36 1.86 11.21
CA VAL A 124 -9.49 0.81 11.75
C VAL A 124 -8.26 1.46 12.39
N GLU A 125 -7.95 1.11 13.65
CA GLU A 125 -6.71 1.56 14.29
C GLU A 125 -5.49 1.10 13.47
N ILE A 126 -4.44 1.93 13.39
CA ILE A 126 -3.21 1.59 12.62
C ILE A 126 -2.65 0.21 13.02
N GLY A 127 -2.76 -0.13 14.31
CA GLY A 127 -2.28 -1.39 14.87
C GLY A 127 -3.23 -2.57 14.77
N GLU A 128 -4.46 -2.40 14.30
CA GLU A 128 -5.47 -3.46 14.35
C GLU A 128 -5.07 -4.67 13.53
N LEU A 129 -4.60 -4.44 12.30
CA LEU A 129 -4.10 -5.53 11.46
C LEU A 129 -2.91 -6.28 12.09
N ILE A 130 -2.09 -5.60 12.91
CA ILE A 130 -1.00 -6.25 13.65
C ILE A 130 -1.57 -7.14 14.76
N ARG A 131 -2.67 -6.73 15.42
CA ARG A 131 -3.34 -7.51 16.46
C ARG A 131 -4.06 -8.73 15.91
N VAL A 132 -4.67 -8.61 14.74
CA VAL A 132 -5.34 -9.70 14.01
C VAL A 132 -4.30 -10.71 13.52
N VAL A 133 -3.27 -10.26 12.81
CA VAL A 133 -2.29 -11.17 12.20
C VAL A 133 -1.34 -11.76 13.25
N ARG A 134 -1.00 -11.01 14.31
CA ARG A 134 0.05 -11.36 15.31
C ARG A 134 1.30 -11.96 14.65
N PRO A 135 1.93 -11.25 13.71
CA PRO A 135 2.95 -11.82 12.82
C PRO A 135 4.16 -12.29 13.61
N HIS A 136 4.89 -13.28 13.11
CA HIS A 136 6.20 -13.61 13.69
C HIS A 136 7.15 -12.43 13.50
N VAL A 137 7.15 -11.83 12.31
CA VAL A 137 7.97 -10.66 11.99
C VAL A 137 7.11 -9.52 11.46
N LEU A 138 7.17 -8.36 12.12
CA LEU A 138 6.64 -7.11 11.59
C LEU A 138 7.75 -6.33 10.87
N VAL A 139 7.60 -6.12 9.57
CA VAL A 139 8.56 -5.35 8.76
C VAL A 139 8.03 -3.94 8.55
N THR A 140 8.82 -2.97 9.00
CA THR A 140 8.56 -1.52 8.93
C THR A 140 9.62 -0.82 8.09
N SER A 141 9.37 0.42 7.68
CA SER A 141 10.33 1.22 6.91
C SER A 141 10.78 2.47 7.68
N LEU A 142 12.08 2.81 7.58
CA LEU A 142 12.60 4.09 8.05
C LEU A 142 12.15 5.28 7.20
N SER A 143 11.70 5.03 5.96
CA SER A 143 11.40 6.08 4.98
C SER A 143 10.01 6.71 5.15
N THR A 144 9.14 6.13 5.99
CA THR A 144 7.80 6.65 6.23
C THR A 144 7.61 6.94 7.71
N LYS A 145 6.90 8.04 8.02
CA LYS A 145 6.52 8.40 9.40
C LYS A 145 5.31 7.61 9.90
N ASP A 146 4.96 6.54 9.19
CA ASP A 146 3.72 5.79 9.39
C ASP A 146 3.78 4.95 10.68
N PHE A 147 4.99 4.70 11.21
CA PHE A 147 5.25 4.07 12.51
C PHE A 147 6.23 4.92 13.33
N PRO A 148 5.75 5.83 14.18
CA PRO A 148 6.59 6.48 15.18
C PRO A 148 7.30 5.42 16.04
N LYS A 149 8.58 5.64 16.38
CA LYS A 149 9.35 4.70 17.22
C LYS A 149 8.64 4.34 18.54
N LYS A 150 7.83 5.25 19.07
CA LYS A 150 7.03 5.06 20.30
C LYS A 150 5.96 3.96 20.14
N ASP A 151 5.39 3.82 18.95
CA ASP A 151 4.31 2.86 18.68
C ASP A 151 4.85 1.46 18.39
N VAL A 152 6.08 1.37 17.86
CA VAL A 152 6.79 0.10 17.63
C VAL A 152 6.91 -0.73 18.92
N LEU A 153 7.19 -0.08 20.07
CA LEU A 153 7.25 -0.75 21.37
C LEU A 153 5.89 -1.35 21.78
N ALA A 154 4.79 -0.68 21.45
CA ALA A 154 3.45 -1.16 21.79
C ALA A 154 3.08 -2.45 21.03
N TYR A 155 3.67 -2.66 19.85
CA TYR A 155 3.40 -3.83 19.01
C TYR A 155 4.30 -5.02 19.29
N LYS A 156 5.39 -4.86 20.04
CA LYS A 156 6.31 -5.94 20.42
C LYS A 156 5.63 -7.10 21.16
N LYS A 157 4.47 -6.88 21.79
CA LYS A 157 3.68 -7.95 22.43
C LYS A 157 2.84 -8.79 21.46
N TYR A 158 2.69 -8.35 20.22
CA TYR A 158 1.92 -9.03 19.16
C TYR A 158 2.81 -9.67 18.10
N CYS A 159 4.13 -9.45 18.16
CA CYS A 159 5.08 -10.01 17.21
C CYS A 159 6.36 -10.45 17.90
N GLU A 160 6.99 -11.50 17.38
CA GLU A 160 8.24 -12.03 17.96
C GLU A 160 9.40 -11.09 17.66
N GLU A 161 9.40 -10.52 16.45
CA GLU A 161 10.46 -9.67 15.94
C GLU A 161 9.88 -8.47 15.20
N ILE A 162 10.53 -7.32 15.34
CA ILE A 162 10.26 -6.14 14.52
C ILE A 162 11.53 -5.77 13.78
N VAL A 163 11.45 -5.76 12.46
CA VAL A 163 12.53 -5.37 11.58
C VAL A 163 12.20 -4.03 10.94
N THR A 164 13.13 -3.10 10.99
CA THR A 164 12.98 -1.80 10.31
C THR A 164 13.99 -1.71 9.19
N LEU A 165 13.51 -1.71 7.95
CA LEU A 165 14.36 -1.66 6.76
C LEU A 165 14.65 -0.20 6.35
N PRO A 166 15.87 0.08 5.86
CA PRO A 166 16.14 1.35 5.20
C PRO A 166 15.45 1.42 3.83
N GLN A 167 15.51 2.58 3.20
CA GLN A 167 15.02 2.75 1.84
C GLN A 167 15.81 1.84 0.87
N GLN A 168 15.11 1.10 0.00
CA GLN A 168 15.72 0.11 -0.91
C GLN A 168 16.07 0.66 -2.30
N ALA A 169 15.67 1.91 -2.58
CA ALA A 169 16.00 2.63 -3.82
C ALA A 169 15.88 4.14 -3.58
N PRO A 170 16.69 4.98 -4.24
CA PRO A 170 16.60 6.44 -4.10
C PRO A 170 15.24 7.00 -4.56
N THR A 171 14.57 6.31 -5.49
CA THR A 171 13.26 6.70 -6.02
C THR A 171 12.15 6.45 -4.99
N SER A 172 11.28 7.45 -4.81
CA SER A 172 10.05 7.36 -4.02
C SER A 172 8.85 7.86 -4.82
N THR A 173 7.63 7.47 -4.44
CA THR A 173 6.39 7.98 -5.04
C THR A 173 6.33 9.51 -5.02
N THR A 174 6.71 10.14 -3.91
CA THR A 174 6.77 11.60 -3.77
C THR A 174 7.78 12.21 -4.74
N ALA A 175 8.94 11.59 -4.92
CA ALA A 175 9.94 12.05 -5.88
C ALA A 175 9.41 11.96 -7.33
N ARG A 176 8.70 10.87 -7.69
CA ARG A 176 8.10 10.72 -9.03
C ARG A 176 7.03 11.78 -9.29
N ILE A 177 6.15 12.06 -8.32
CA ILE A 177 5.13 13.11 -8.49
C ILE A 177 5.78 14.46 -8.63
N ARG A 178 6.74 14.82 -7.77
CA ARG A 178 7.46 16.09 -7.88
C ARG A 178 8.13 16.23 -9.24
N PHE A 179 8.77 15.17 -9.72
CA PHE A 179 9.37 15.15 -11.05
C PHE A 179 8.35 15.47 -12.15
N PHE A 180 7.21 14.75 -12.20
CA PHE A 180 6.17 15.02 -13.20
C PHE A 180 5.54 16.41 -13.07
N THR A 181 5.33 16.90 -11.85
CA THR A 181 4.77 18.24 -11.61
C THR A 181 5.74 19.33 -12.06
N ILE A 182 7.04 19.16 -11.81
CA ILE A 182 8.07 20.13 -12.21
C ILE A 182 8.22 20.15 -13.73
N GLU A 183 8.35 18.98 -14.38
CA GLU A 183 8.46 18.93 -15.85
C GLU A 183 7.22 19.52 -16.53
N GLY A 184 6.02 19.19 -16.05
CA GLY A 184 4.78 19.75 -16.60
C GLY A 184 4.67 21.26 -16.37
N ALA A 185 5.13 21.77 -15.22
CA ALA A 185 5.17 23.21 -14.96
C ALA A 185 6.18 23.93 -15.86
N ASP A 186 7.35 23.34 -16.10
CA ASP A 186 8.39 23.89 -16.98
C ASP A 186 7.96 23.88 -18.45
N GLU A 187 7.24 22.84 -18.89
CA GLU A 187 6.65 22.78 -20.23
C GLU A 187 5.55 23.83 -20.41
N LEU A 188 4.64 23.94 -19.45
CA LEU A 188 3.58 24.96 -19.45
C LEU A 188 4.17 26.38 -19.44
N ALA A 189 5.18 26.64 -18.60
CA ALA A 189 5.85 27.93 -18.53
C ALA A 189 6.50 28.30 -19.87
N ARG A 190 7.12 27.33 -20.57
CA ARG A 190 7.70 27.54 -21.91
C ARG A 190 6.62 27.87 -22.94
N GLU A 191 5.51 27.13 -22.99
CA GLU A 191 4.41 27.43 -23.90
C GLU A 191 3.81 28.82 -23.64
N LEU A 192 3.57 29.15 -22.37
CA LEU A 192 3.03 30.46 -21.98
C LEU A 192 4.00 31.58 -22.38
N THR A 193 5.31 31.42 -22.13
CA THR A 193 6.30 32.43 -22.51
C THR A 193 6.32 32.70 -24.02
N GLN A 194 6.10 31.67 -24.84
CA GLN A 194 6.03 31.81 -26.30
C GLN A 194 4.74 32.48 -26.78
N LYS A 195 3.60 32.18 -26.16
CA LYS A 195 2.27 32.65 -26.62
C LYS A 195 1.81 33.95 -25.96
N ILE A 196 2.29 34.28 -24.76
CA ILE A 196 1.92 35.50 -24.01
C ILE A 196 2.17 36.77 -24.84
N PRO A 197 3.31 36.95 -25.55
CA PRO A 197 3.52 38.14 -26.36
C PRO A 197 2.45 38.35 -27.42
N GLU A 198 2.05 37.29 -28.14
CA GLU A 198 0.99 37.37 -29.15
C GLU A 198 -0.36 37.71 -28.53
N VAL A 199 -0.72 37.06 -27.41
CA VAL A 199 -1.98 37.33 -26.70
C VAL A 199 -2.01 38.79 -26.22
N VAL A 200 -0.93 39.27 -25.62
CA VAL A 200 -0.81 40.66 -25.14
C VAL A 200 -0.92 41.63 -26.31
N LEU A 201 -0.22 41.40 -27.42
CA LEU A 201 -0.29 42.26 -28.61
C LEU A 201 -1.69 42.26 -29.24
N HIS A 202 -2.32 41.09 -29.35
CA HIS A 202 -3.69 40.97 -29.85
C HIS A 202 -4.69 41.73 -28.98
N THR A 203 -4.61 41.58 -27.65
CA THR A 203 -5.46 42.28 -26.69
C THR A 203 -5.23 43.79 -26.73
N LEU A 204 -3.98 44.25 -26.74
CA LEU A 204 -3.65 45.68 -26.85
C LEU A 204 -4.16 46.29 -28.15
N ASN A 205 -4.09 45.57 -29.26
CA ASN A 205 -4.61 46.03 -30.55
C ASN A 205 -6.14 46.12 -30.56
N ASN A 206 -6.85 45.23 -29.87
CA ASN A 206 -8.31 45.32 -29.72
C ASN A 206 -8.72 46.54 -28.87
N PHE A 207 -7.95 46.90 -27.83
CA PHE A 207 -8.19 48.13 -27.06
C PHE A 207 -7.83 49.42 -27.82
N ARG A 208 -6.95 49.34 -28.82
CA ARG A 208 -6.52 50.49 -29.62
C ARG A 208 -7.41 50.78 -30.82
N LYS A 209 -8.36 49.92 -31.17
CA LYS A 209 -9.36 50.22 -32.20
C LYS A 209 -10.41 51.17 -31.58
N PRO A 210 -10.52 52.43 -32.04
CA PRO A 210 -11.67 53.24 -31.71
C PRO A 210 -12.91 52.62 -32.39
N GLU A 211 -14.08 52.77 -31.75
CA GLU A 211 -15.38 52.49 -32.38
C GLU A 211 -15.54 53.19 -33.74
#